data_AF-A0A6J4UW87-F1
#
_entry.id   AF-A0A6J4UW87-F1
#
_cell.length_a   1.000
_cell.length_b   1.000
_cell.length_c   1.000
_cell.angle_alpha   90.00
_cell.angle_beta   90.00
_cell.angle_gamma   90.00
#
_symmetry.space_group_name_H-M   'P 1'
#
loop_
_entity.id
_entity.type
_entity.pdbx_description
1 polymer ?
#
loop_
_entity_poly.entity_id
_entity_poly.type
_entity_poly.pdbx_seq_one_letter_code
_entity_poly.pdbx_strand_id
1 'polypeptide(L)'
;MATIAHQPTNVQPAPDDDDIPPIQWITEEESRVMFDEAAHATFGISGEEFLRRYDAGAYTPPEIFEGTNHSKLVEMEMLIPLVR
;
A
#
# COMPACT_ATOMS: atom_id res chain seq x y z
N MET A 1 7.86 -46.02 -6.99
CA MET A 1 7.80 -45.36 -5.67
C MET A 1 8.69 -44.15 -5.72
N ALA A 2 8.11 -42.93 -5.71
CA ALA A 2 8.86 -41.68 -5.81
C ALA A 2 8.90 -41.01 -4.43
N THR A 3 10.09 -40.81 -3.90
CA THR A 3 10.33 -40.17 -2.60
C THR A 3 10.18 -38.66 -2.76
N ILE A 4 9.21 -38.05 -2.07
CA ILE A 4 9.07 -36.59 -1.97
C ILE A 4 10.15 -36.11 -1.00
N ALA A 5 11.22 -35.52 -1.53
CA ALA A 5 12.19 -34.80 -0.72
C ALA A 5 11.51 -33.56 -0.12
N HIS A 6 11.29 -33.57 1.19
CA HIS A 6 10.93 -32.36 1.93
C HIS A 6 12.13 -31.42 1.88
N GLN A 7 12.02 -30.32 1.13
CA GLN A 7 12.96 -29.22 1.28
C GLN A 7 12.82 -28.69 2.72
N PRO A 8 13.90 -28.57 3.49
CA PRO A 8 13.82 -27.90 4.78
C PRO A 8 13.38 -26.45 4.53
N THR A 9 12.29 -26.04 5.17
CA THR A 9 11.86 -24.65 5.18
C THR A 9 13.03 -23.81 5.69
N ASN A 10 13.54 -22.92 4.86
CA ASN A 10 14.56 -21.95 5.25
C ASN A 10 13.90 -20.93 6.20
N VAL A 11 13.81 -21.27 7.49
CA VAL A 11 13.31 -20.37 8.52
C VAL A 11 14.44 -19.37 8.82
N GLN A 12 14.33 -18.17 8.25
CA GLN A 12 15.16 -17.06 8.71
C GLN A 12 14.82 -16.78 10.17
N PRO A 13 15.82 -16.58 11.05
CA PRO A 13 15.55 -16.11 12.40
C PRO A 13 14.77 -14.79 12.33
N ALA A 14 13.85 -14.58 13.28
CA ALA A 14 13.19 -13.29 13.40
C ALA A 14 14.26 -12.19 13.60
N PRO A 15 14.08 -10.99 13.02
CA PRO A 15 14.98 -9.87 13.30
C PRO A 15 15.03 -9.63 14.81
N ASP A 16 16.21 -9.31 15.34
CA ASP A 16 16.34 -8.86 16.72
C ASP A 16 15.59 -7.53 16.89
N ASP A 17 15.08 -7.23 18.08
CA ASP A 17 14.31 -6.00 18.34
C ASP A 17 15.11 -4.73 17.96
N ASP A 18 16.44 -4.79 18.01
CA ASP A 18 17.37 -3.72 17.62
C ASP A 18 17.45 -3.49 16.10
N ASP A 19 17.00 -4.45 15.27
CA ASP A 19 17.00 -4.36 13.79
C ASP A 19 15.68 -3.78 13.24
N ILE A 20 14.64 -3.63 14.07
CA ILE A 20 13.35 -3.08 13.65
C ILE A 20 13.44 -1.55 13.64
N PRO A 21 13.18 -0.88 12.50
CA PRO A 21 13.18 0.58 12.46
C PRO A 21 12.17 1.16 13.46
N PRO A 22 12.50 2.28 14.13
CA PRO A 22 11.63 2.87 15.14
C PRO A 22 10.30 3.32 14.52
N ILE A 23 9.22 3.20 15.30
CA ILE A 23 7.91 3.73 14.91
C ILE A 23 8.00 5.26 14.81
N GLN A 24 7.77 5.80 13.62
CA GLN A 24 7.66 7.24 13.41
C GLN A 24 6.18 7.64 13.42
N TRP A 25 5.80 8.46 14.41
CA TRP A 25 4.46 9.05 14.49
C TRP A 25 4.41 10.30 13.62
N ILE A 26 3.30 10.47 12.90
CA ILE A 26 3.01 11.68 12.12
C ILE A 26 1.70 12.28 12.58
N THR A 27 1.56 13.59 12.40
CA THR A 27 0.30 14.30 12.62
C THR A 27 -0.70 14.03 11.50
N GLU A 28 -1.98 14.32 11.75
CA GLU A 28 -3.03 14.25 10.74
C GLU A 28 -2.79 15.22 9.57
N GLU A 29 -2.19 16.38 9.83
CA GLU A 29 -1.83 17.33 8.77
C GLU A 29 -0.71 16.78 7.89
N GLU A 30 0.34 16.22 8.50
CA GLU A 30 1.44 15.58 7.77
C GLU A 30 0.95 14.39 6.96
N SER A 31 0.07 13.56 7.50
CA SER A 31 -0.49 12.41 6.76
C SER A 31 -1.30 12.87 5.54
N ARG A 32 -2.07 13.96 5.67
CA ARG A 32 -2.81 14.57 4.55
C ARG A 32 -1.89 15.09 3.46
N VAL A 33 -0.82 15.80 3.83
CA VAL A 33 0.17 16.31 2.86
C VAL A 33 0.86 15.15 2.14
N MET A 34 1.32 14.14 2.87
CA MET A 34 1.96 12.95 2.28
C MET A 34 1.05 12.22 1.30
N PHE A 35 -0.25 12.10 1.63
CA PHE A 35 -1.22 11.47 0.75
C PHE A 35 -1.50 12.30 -0.51
N ASP A 36 -1.61 13.62 -0.39
CA ASP A 36 -1.79 14.52 -1.54
C ASP A 36 -0.60 14.44 -2.50
N GLU A 37 0.62 14.44 -1.98
CA GLU A 37 1.85 14.27 -2.77
C GLU A 37 1.88 12.91 -3.48
N ALA A 38 1.49 11.83 -2.81
CA ALA A 38 1.43 10.49 -3.40
C ALA A 38 0.37 10.39 -4.51
N ALA A 39 -0.81 10.98 -4.30
CA ALA A 39 -1.87 11.05 -5.30
C ALA A 39 -1.43 11.87 -6.53
N HIS A 40 -0.73 12.98 -6.29
CA HIS A 40 -0.21 13.84 -7.35
C HIS A 40 0.85 13.11 -8.18
N ALA A 41 1.82 12.47 -7.52
CA ALA A 41 2.90 11.75 -8.20
C ALA A 41 2.41 10.55 -9.01
N THR A 42 1.37 9.87 -8.51
CA THR A 42 0.92 8.59 -9.08
C THR A 42 -0.19 8.76 -10.12
N PHE A 43 -1.14 9.66 -9.86
CA PHE A 43 -2.36 9.82 -10.66
C PHE A 43 -2.53 11.23 -11.23
N GLY A 44 -1.65 12.18 -10.90
CA GLY A 44 -1.72 13.55 -11.40
C GLY A 44 -2.93 14.34 -10.88
N ILE A 45 -3.51 13.93 -9.75
CA ILE A 45 -4.67 14.56 -9.11
C ILE A 45 -4.37 14.82 -7.63
N SER A 46 -5.12 15.73 -7.00
CA SER A 46 -5.04 15.90 -5.55
C SER A 46 -5.52 14.65 -4.81
N GLY A 47 -5.05 14.49 -3.58
CA GLY A 47 -5.52 13.45 -2.67
C GLY A 47 -7.02 13.53 -2.42
N GLU A 48 -7.56 14.75 -2.31
CA GLU A 48 -9.01 14.98 -2.18
C GLU A 48 -9.80 14.43 -3.39
N GLU A 49 -9.34 14.72 -4.61
CA GLU A 49 -10.01 14.21 -5.82
C GLU A 49 -9.85 12.68 -5.94
N PHE A 50 -8.72 12.14 -5.51
CA PHE A 50 -8.54 10.68 -5.43
C PHE A 50 -9.57 10.05 -4.49
N LEU A 51 -9.71 10.57 -3.26
CA LEU A 51 -10.68 10.06 -2.28
C LEU A 51 -12.11 10.18 -2.81
N ARG A 52 -12.45 11.30 -3.44
CA ARG A 52 -13.77 11.49 -4.06
C ARG A 52 -14.07 10.43 -5.12
N ARG A 53 -13.11 10.12 -5.99
CA ARG A 53 -13.24 9.08 -7.03
C ARG A 53 -13.30 7.69 -6.43
N TYR A 54 -12.50 7.41 -5.40
CA TYR A 54 -12.51 6.16 -4.67
C TYR A 54 -13.86 5.91 -4.01
N ASP A 55 -14.42 6.90 -3.32
CA ASP A 55 -15.74 6.83 -2.69
C ASP A 55 -16.88 6.70 -3.73
N ALA A 56 -16.68 7.22 -4.94
CA ALA A 56 -17.59 7.03 -6.07
C ALA A 56 -17.47 5.65 -6.75
N GLY A 57 -16.54 4.79 -6.30
CA GLY A 57 -16.31 3.47 -6.88
C GLY A 57 -15.58 3.50 -8.23
N ALA A 58 -14.89 4.60 -8.57
CA ALA A 58 -14.14 4.72 -9.82
C ALA A 58 -13.00 3.69 -9.95
N TYR A 59 -12.65 3.03 -8.84
CA TYR A 59 -11.56 2.07 -8.74
C TYR A 59 -12.02 0.64 -8.40
N THR A 60 -13.25 0.24 -8.78
CA THR A 60 -13.72 -1.15 -8.60
C THR A 60 -13.36 -2.09 -9.77
N PRO A 61 -13.14 -3.40 -9.53
CA PRO A 61 -12.99 -4.41 -10.59
C PRO A 61 -14.17 -4.41 -11.60
N PRO A 62 -13.96 -4.85 -12.86
CA PRO A 62 -12.78 -5.55 -13.39
C PRO A 62 -11.73 -4.66 -14.10
N GLU A 63 -12.02 -3.38 -14.32
CA GLU A 63 -11.22 -2.52 -15.23
C GLU A 63 -9.77 -2.23 -14.76
N ILE A 64 -9.41 -2.61 -13.54
CA ILE A 64 -8.14 -2.20 -12.90
C ILE A 64 -7.22 -3.39 -12.60
N PHE A 65 -7.76 -4.61 -12.60
CA PHE A 65 -6.98 -5.82 -12.35
C PHE A 65 -6.06 -6.18 -13.52
N GLU A 66 -6.30 -5.60 -14.70
CA GLU A 66 -5.53 -5.88 -15.93
C GLU A 66 -4.49 -4.79 -16.25
N GLY A 67 -4.40 -3.73 -15.44
CA GLY A 67 -3.57 -2.54 -15.74
C GLY A 67 -2.30 -2.41 -14.89
N THR A 68 -1.30 -1.70 -15.45
CA THR A 68 -0.02 -1.33 -14.81
C THR A 68 -0.18 -0.54 -13.49
N ASN A 69 -1.36 0.02 -13.25
CA ASN A 69 -1.64 0.87 -12.08
C ASN A 69 -2.26 0.10 -10.90
N HIS A 70 -2.48 -1.22 -11.00
CA HIS A 70 -3.10 -2.00 -9.92
C HIS A 70 -2.29 -1.91 -8.62
N SER A 71 -0.96 -2.12 -8.69
CA SER A 71 -0.09 -2.00 -7.51
C SER A 71 -0.13 -0.61 -6.89
N LYS A 72 -0.19 0.43 -7.73
CA LYS A 72 -0.27 1.82 -7.31
C LYS A 72 -1.60 2.20 -6.68
N LEU A 73 -2.69 1.60 -7.15
CA LEU A 73 -3.99 1.74 -6.50
C LEU A 73 -3.98 1.08 -5.11
N VAL A 74 -3.45 -0.14 -5.00
CA VAL A 74 -3.34 -0.85 -3.72
C VAL A 74 -2.47 -0.06 -2.73
N GLU A 75 -1.34 0.49 -3.19
CA GLU A 75 -0.50 1.39 -2.38
C GLU A 75 -1.30 2.57 -1.82
N MET A 76 -2.08 3.27 -2.66
CA MET A 76 -2.92 4.38 -2.20
C MET A 76 -4.01 3.93 -1.24
N GLU A 77 -4.66 2.79 -1.50
CA GLU A 77 -5.72 2.24 -0.66
C GLU A 77 -5.22 1.95 0.77
N MET A 78 -3.99 1.45 0.91
CA MET A 78 -3.36 1.25 2.23
C MET A 78 -3.12 2.55 3.00
N LEU A 79 -3.03 3.69 2.32
CA LEU A 79 -2.84 5.00 2.95
C LEU A 79 -4.16 5.67 3.36
N ILE A 80 -5.30 5.26 2.80
CA ILE A 80 -6.62 5.87 3.10
C ILE A 80 -6.93 5.91 4.61
N PRO A 81 -6.67 4.86 5.42
CA PRO A 81 -6.93 4.91 6.86
C PRO A 81 -6.11 5.94 7.63
N LEU A 82 -5.00 6.44 7.06
CA LEU A 82 -4.12 7.43 7.72
C LEU A 82 -4.59 8.87 7.51
N VAL A 83 -5.54 9.08 6.61
CA VAL A 83 -6.09 10.41 6.25
C VAL A 83 -7.59 10.53 6.56
N ARG A 84 -8.16 9.56 7.28
CA ARG A 84 -9.58 9.50 7.69
C ARG A 84 -9.74 9.45 9.20
#